data_AF-A0A0K6GUJ8-F1
#
_entry.id   AF-A0A0K6GUJ8-F1
#
_cell.length_a   1.000
_cell.length_b   1.000
_cell.length_c   1.000
_cell.angle_alpha   90.00
_cell.angle_beta   90.00
_cell.angle_gamma   90.00
#
_symmetry.space_group_name_H-M   'P 1'
#
loop_
_entity.id
_entity.type
_entity.pdbx_description
1 polymer ?
#
loop_
_entity_poly.entity_id
_entity_poly.type
_entity_poly.pdbx_seq_one_letter_code
_entity_poly.pdbx_strand_id
1 'polypeptide(L)' 'MFSRLLKPRTTYNSNLSEFVRNAKSREKKRVYARVIDKAIEAQNEVIERQKATS' A
#
# COMPACT_ATOMS: atom_id res chain seq x y z
N MET A 1 -32.00 14.41 -24.42
CA MET A 1 -31.10 15.11 -23.47
C MET A 1 -30.29 14.09 -22.66
N PHE A 2 -29.27 13.44 -23.25
CA PHE A 2 -28.51 12.36 -22.60
C PHE A 2 -27.00 12.65 -22.45
N SER A 3 -26.58 13.90 -22.58
CA SER A 3 -25.15 14.26 -22.64
C SER A 3 -24.48 14.51 -21.28
N ARG A 4 -25.13 14.16 -20.15
CA ARG A 4 -24.58 14.37 -18.80
C ARG A 4 -24.12 13.09 -18.07
N LEU A 5 -24.20 11.91 -18.69
CA LEU A 5 -23.93 10.64 -17.99
C LEU A 5 -22.46 10.17 -17.99
N LEU A 6 -21.54 10.86 -18.66
CA LEU A 6 -20.14 10.45 -18.73
C LEU A 6 -19.23 11.63 -18.41
N LYS A 7 -19.23 12.08 -17.16
CA LYS A 7 -18.08 12.86 -16.66
C LYS A 7 -16.92 11.86 -16.54
N PRO A 8 -15.84 11.95 -17.33
CA PRO A 8 -14.69 11.09 -17.13
C PRO A 8 -14.20 11.32 -15.70
N ARG A 9 -14.24 10.27 -14.87
CA ARG A 9 -13.56 10.31 -13.58
C ARG A 9 -12.08 10.40 -13.93
N THR A 10 -11.48 11.57 -13.70
CA THR A 10 -10.03 11.70 -13.70
C THR A 10 -9.52 10.77 -12.61
N THR A 11 -9.08 9.57 -13.00
CA THR A 11 -8.46 8.63 -12.07
C THR A 11 -7.09 9.19 -11.76
N TYR A 12 -7.00 10.02 -10.72
CA TYR A 12 -5.71 10.41 -10.20
C TYR A 12 -5.03 9.13 -9.72
N ASN A 13 -3.94 8.75 -10.38
CA ASN A 13 -3.13 7.63 -9.93
C ASN A 13 -2.56 8.01 -8.56
N SER A 14 -2.90 7.24 -7.53
CA SER A 14 -2.22 7.37 -6.24
C SER A 14 -0.73 7.08 -6.42
N ASN A 15 0.11 7.64 -5.57
CA ASN A 15 1.56 7.37 -5.57
C ASN A 15 1.85 5.85 -5.52
N LEU A 16 1.02 5.08 -4.80
CA LEU A 16 1.11 3.63 -4.79
C LEU A 16 0.77 3.03 -6.15
N SER A 17 -0.32 3.44 -6.78
CA SER A 17 -0.70 2.92 -8.10
C SER A 17 0.35 3.26 -9.17
N GLU A 18 0.96 4.44 -9.08
CA GLU A 18 2.05 4.89 -9.95
C GLU A 18 3.29 4.02 -9.72
N PHE A 19 3.67 3.79 -8.46
CA PHE A 19 4.77 2.90 -8.10
C PHE A 19 4.55 1.45 -8.59
N VAL A 20 3.35 0.90 -8.36
CA VAL A 20 3.01 -0.47 -8.75
C VAL A 20 3.03 -0.63 -10.27
N ARG A 21 2.57 0.38 -11.03
CA ARG A 21 2.57 0.35 -12.49
C ARG A 21 3.98 0.52 -13.06
N ASN A 22 4.72 1.52 -12.59
CA ASN A 22 5.88 2.05 -13.32
C ASN A 22 7.24 1.70 -12.70
N ALA A 23 7.33 1.27 -11.44
CA ALA A 23 8.62 0.95 -10.82
C ALA A 23 9.27 -0.32 -11.41
N LYS A 24 10.60 -0.34 -11.42
CA LYS A 24 11.39 -1.50 -11.87
C LYS A 24 11.23 -2.67 -10.90
N SER A 25 11.33 -3.90 -11.42
CA SER A 25 11.21 -5.12 -10.59
C SER A 25 12.16 -5.14 -9.39
N ARG A 26 13.43 -4.72 -9.57
CA ARG A 26 14.40 -4.61 -8.47
C ARG A 26 13.96 -3.65 -7.37
N GLU A 27 13.32 -2.54 -7.74
CA GLU A 27 12.83 -1.53 -6.82
C GLU A 27 11.58 -2.02 -6.08
N LYS A 28 10.64 -2.63 -6.80
CA LYS A 28 9.46 -3.30 -6.20
C LYS A 28 9.87 -4.31 -5.14
N LYS A 29 10.81 -5.21 -5.46
CA LYS A 29 11.33 -6.20 -4.51
C LYS A 29 11.90 -5.56 -3.24
N ARG A 30 12.68 -4.48 -3.38
CA ARG A 30 13.27 -3.76 -2.24
C ARG A 30 12.21 -3.11 -1.37
N VAL A 31 11.23 -2.43 -1.96
CA VAL A 31 10.16 -1.76 -1.22
C VAL A 31 9.24 -2.77 -0.54
N TYR A 32 8.82 -3.82 -1.26
CA TYR A 32 7.96 -4.86 -0.69
C TYR A 32 8.63 -5.60 0.47
N ALA A 33 9.93 -5.94 0.36
CA ALA A 33 10.67 -6.54 1.46
C ALA A 33 10.60 -5.66 2.73
N ARG A 34 10.90 -4.37 2.60
CA ARG A 34 10.81 -3.42 3.73
C ARG A 34 9.41 -3.30 4.32
N VAL A 35 8.37 -3.31 3.48
CA VAL A 35 6.98 -3.25 3.94
C VAL A 35 6.62 -4.50 4.73
N ILE A 36 7.05 -5.67 4.28
CA ILE A 36 6.83 -6.94 4.99
C ILE A 36 7.57 -6.92 6.33
N ASP A 37 8.83 -6.51 6.36
CA ASP A 37 9.62 -6.40 7.60
C ASP A 37 8.92 -5.48 8.62
N LYS A 38 8.47 -4.31 8.18
CA LYS A 38 7.73 -3.36 9.02
C LYS A 38 6.38 -3.90 9.51
N ALA A 39 5.68 -4.67 8.68
CA ALA A 39 4.43 -5.31 9.08
C ALA A 39 4.67 -6.38 10.16
N ILE A 40 5.76 -7.16 10.04
CA ILE A 40 6.17 -8.14 11.04
C ILE A 40 6.53 -7.45 12.35
N GLU A 41 7.32 -6.37 12.31
CA GLU A 41 7.65 -5.56 13.49
C GLU A 41 6.39 -5.08 14.22
N ALA A 42 5.46 -4.47 13.48
CA ALA A 42 4.20 -3.98 14.04
C ALA A 42 3.34 -5.10 14.64
N GLN A 43 3.31 -6.29 14.01
CA GLN A 43 2.60 -7.44 14.55
C GLN A 43 3.23 -7.93 15.86
N ASN A 44 4.56 -8.02 15.91
CA ASN A 44 5.28 -8.42 17.11
C ASN A 44 5.04 -7.44 18.27
N GLU A 45 5.01 -6.14 18.00
CA GLU A 45 4.68 -5.14 19.03
C GLU A 45 3.30 -5.40 19.66
N VAL A 46 2.30 -5.78 18.88
CA VAL A 46 0.96 -6.11 19.40
C VAL A 46 1.01 -7.34 20.29
N ILE A 47 1.73 -8.38 19.85
CA ILE A 47 1.91 -9.63 20.62
C ILE A 47 2.60 -9.36 21.96
N GLU A 48 3.69 -8.58 21.94
CA GLU A 48 4.44 -8.25 23.17
C GLU A 48 3.60 -7.40 24.14
N ARG A 49 2.80 -6.45 23.63
CA ARG A 49 1.84 -5.70 24.46
C ARG A 49 0.80 -6.61 25.11
N GLN A 50 0.30 -7.60 24.38
CA GLN A 50 -0.65 -8.58 24.93
C GLN A 50 0.00 -9.44 26.02
N LYS A 51 1.22 -9.94 25.79
CA LYS A 51 1.99 -10.71 26.79
C LYS A 51 2.25 -9.92 28.07
N ALA A 52 2.57 -8.63 27.95
CA ALA A 52 2.82 -7.78 29.11
C ALA A 52 1.56 -7.45 29.94
N THR A 53 0.37 -7.66 29.37
CA THR A 53 -0.92 -7.35 30.01
C THR A 53 -1.61 -8.60 30.56
N SER A 54 -1.12 -9.81 30.21
CA SER A 54 -1.67 -11.10 30.67
C SER A 54 -0.88 -11.63 31.86
#